data_AF-A0A151GU27-F1
#
_entry.id   AF-A0A151GU27-F1
#
_cell.length_a   1.000
_cell.length_b   1.000
_cell.length_c   1.000
_cell.angle_alpha   90.00
_cell.angle_beta   90.00
_cell.angle_gamma   90.00
#
_symmetry.space_group_name_H-M   'P 1'
#
loop_
_entity.id
_entity.type
_entity.pdbx_description
1 polymer ?
#
loop_
_entity_poly.entity_id
_entity_poly.type
_entity_poly.pdbx_seq_one_letter_code
_entity_poly.pdbx_strand_id
1 'polypeptide(L)'
;MQTLYALVLATLLGASAGHAGQAQYSVGRRDHVFNLNDQAARCVPALKNTFDGEESQKALLGNKDEKGLERKETDCVKIVDRWAALHDVTCQHTSRNANCSLSTKGGKGSRHRFKNLKLRVQLARGALAPAGTISVNVGGQRPVQLFHNPKPGAFAEVDVDLPAVFGGQKEVPFETLSKLTILYQPTPEFQHGFRLDMFEVLDVSLEAHDVHSGLVVSNTKYKHLDELMGHSDTTKLLPVWHGDFRLEDWHTSLSLEPRQRAQGQANGKPTASKPSKLVFYGDFLWPDEAKRQGGFLTPADRLARSRNPPMTAFSLQTYVKEQPSQQQGTYFLRTYETFGSAAKDAAAQAAKWGGATNPVVYVVHATPNMIETEKGVAAAGGILWSQVVAWAQVPHNYTLPADIPKTREGVREHFAKAFHAHKLDIFEKNDDYDSRFDQYSINQDAQPQLWSTEKAQGALLDFMRKYGKAVGFGSKFPLFAARELIDGKKSAEAKRANAVQAPHDEGFLSMIGNLIKNHPVAAALIPAAIALSLVPGLGLAIDALEITALSTEAVVGTGLLTDMAESTALIEGGVEAGVDAGVEGEELGSIELNDLKPLLGKE
;
A
#
# COMPACT_ATOMS: atom_id res chain seq x y z
N MET A 1 42.84 -36.95 -9.23
CA MET A 1 41.41 -36.90 -9.59
C MET A 1 41.06 -35.47 -10.01
N GLN A 2 41.68 -35.07 -11.12
CA GLN A 2 41.64 -33.74 -11.74
C GLN A 2 42.03 -33.96 -13.21
N THR A 3 41.28 -34.81 -13.91
CA THR A 3 41.53 -35.13 -15.33
C THR A 3 40.39 -35.97 -15.89
N LEU A 4 39.17 -35.41 -15.95
CA LEU A 4 38.09 -36.05 -16.71
C LEU A 4 36.97 -35.07 -17.09
N TYR A 5 37.28 -33.94 -17.75
CA TYR A 5 36.23 -33.10 -18.37
C TYR A 5 36.67 -32.33 -19.63
N ALA A 6 37.79 -32.71 -20.26
CA ALA A 6 38.34 -31.99 -21.42
C ALA A 6 38.23 -32.76 -22.76
N LEU A 7 37.39 -33.81 -22.86
CA LEU A 7 37.41 -34.68 -24.04
C LEU A 7 36.04 -35.20 -24.49
N VAL A 8 35.07 -34.31 -24.72
CA VAL A 8 33.89 -34.60 -25.58
C VAL A 8 33.50 -33.37 -26.42
N LEU A 9 34.50 -32.60 -26.86
CA LEU A 9 34.32 -31.42 -27.71
C LEU A 9 35.10 -31.59 -29.02
N ALA A 10 34.83 -32.68 -29.75
CA ALA A 10 35.38 -32.91 -31.08
C ALA A 10 34.66 -34.03 -31.84
N THR A 11 33.38 -33.86 -32.18
CA THR A 11 32.76 -34.52 -33.35
C THR A 11 31.39 -33.90 -33.59
N LEU A 12 31.27 -33.07 -34.61
CA LEU A 12 30.20 -33.10 -35.62
C LEU A 12 30.37 -31.85 -36.52
N LEU A 13 31.40 -31.91 -37.37
CA LEU A 13 31.48 -31.14 -38.60
C LEU A 13 30.58 -31.84 -39.64
N GLY A 14 29.48 -31.20 -40.01
CA GLY A 14 28.72 -31.50 -41.22
C GLY A 14 28.66 -30.24 -42.07
N ALA A 15 29.51 -30.17 -43.09
CA ALA A 15 29.58 -29.06 -44.02
C ALA A 15 28.46 -29.16 -45.09
N SER A 16 27.83 -28.03 -45.42
CA SER A 16 27.26 -27.78 -46.73
C SER A 16 27.58 -26.35 -47.17
N ALA A 17 28.02 -26.22 -48.41
CA ALA A 17 28.48 -25.00 -49.03
C ALA A 17 27.32 -24.21 -49.67
N GLY A 18 27.41 -22.88 -49.67
CA GLY A 18 26.55 -22.06 -50.53
C GLY A 18 26.62 -20.55 -50.29
N HIS A 19 27.27 -19.87 -51.25
CA HIS A 19 27.08 -18.46 -51.65
C HIS A 19 27.63 -17.33 -50.76
N ALA A 20 28.74 -16.77 -51.24
CA ALA A 20 29.34 -15.52 -50.80
C ALA A 20 28.55 -14.31 -51.34
N GLY A 21 28.07 -13.45 -50.44
CA GLY A 21 27.68 -12.08 -50.71
C GLY A 21 28.47 -11.15 -49.80
N GLN A 22 29.40 -10.38 -50.36
CA GLN A 22 30.15 -9.34 -49.67
C GLN A 22 29.20 -8.22 -49.22
N ALA A 23 28.98 -8.08 -47.91
CA ALA A 23 28.47 -6.85 -47.31
C ALA A 23 29.63 -6.11 -46.65
N GLN A 24 30.08 -5.02 -47.29
CA GLN A 24 30.95 -4.03 -46.65
C GLN A 24 30.16 -3.30 -45.56
N TYR A 25 30.45 -3.58 -44.29
CA TYR A 25 30.03 -2.72 -43.19
C TYR A 25 31.09 -1.64 -42.98
N SER A 26 30.80 -0.42 -43.44
CA SER A 26 31.49 0.77 -42.96
C SER A 26 31.04 1.06 -41.53
N VAL A 27 31.92 0.82 -40.56
CA VAL A 27 31.74 1.31 -39.19
C VAL A 27 32.00 2.81 -39.21
N GLY A 28 30.96 3.59 -39.42
CA GLY A 28 31.00 5.04 -39.22
C GLY A 28 31.28 5.34 -37.75
N ARG A 29 32.39 6.04 -37.48
CA ARG A 29 32.63 6.72 -36.20
C ARG A 29 31.45 7.64 -35.94
N ARG A 30 30.59 7.29 -34.97
CA ARG A 30 29.64 8.23 -34.38
C ARG A 30 30.42 9.04 -33.35
N ASP A 31 30.70 10.30 -33.67
CA ASP A 31 31.15 11.25 -32.67
C ASP A 31 30.09 11.34 -31.57
N HIS A 32 30.50 11.04 -30.35
CA HIS A 32 29.62 10.97 -29.18
C HIS A 32 29.22 12.38 -28.73
N VAL A 33 28.24 12.98 -29.40
CA VAL A 33 27.58 14.18 -28.90
C VAL A 33 26.73 13.76 -27.70
N PHE A 34 27.16 14.15 -26.50
CA PHE A 34 26.43 13.85 -25.27
C PHE A 34 25.17 14.72 -25.19
N ASN A 35 24.00 14.10 -25.34
CA ASN A 35 22.69 14.77 -25.24
C ASN A 35 22.40 15.16 -23.78
N LEU A 36 22.05 16.42 -23.53
CA LEU A 36 21.67 16.93 -22.21
C LEU A 36 20.51 16.12 -21.59
N ASN A 37 19.58 15.65 -22.42
CA ASN A 37 18.47 14.77 -22.00
C ASN A 37 18.97 13.41 -21.50
N ASP A 38 19.98 12.81 -22.15
CA ASP A 38 20.57 11.56 -21.67
C ASP A 38 21.32 11.75 -20.36
N GLN A 39 21.95 12.93 -20.15
CA GLN A 39 22.57 13.27 -18.88
C GLN A 39 21.53 13.51 -17.79
N ALA A 40 20.46 14.25 -18.10
CA ALA A 40 19.34 14.48 -17.19
C ALA A 40 18.63 13.16 -16.84
N ALA A 41 18.45 12.24 -17.79
CA ALA A 41 17.89 10.90 -17.54
C ALA A 41 18.80 10.00 -16.69
N ARG A 42 20.13 10.20 -16.75
CA ARG A 42 21.08 9.51 -15.85
C ARG A 42 21.00 10.05 -14.43
N CYS A 43 20.81 11.36 -14.28
CA CYS A 43 20.60 12.01 -12.98
C CYS A 43 19.19 11.75 -12.41
N VAL A 44 18.19 11.70 -13.28
CA VAL A 44 16.77 11.56 -12.93
C VAL A 44 16.14 10.51 -13.85
N PRO A 45 16.12 9.24 -13.43
CA PRO A 45 15.60 8.14 -14.22
C PRO A 45 14.13 8.31 -14.67
N ALA A 46 13.34 9.13 -13.97
CA ALA A 46 11.98 9.48 -14.38
C ALA A 46 11.96 10.19 -15.74
N LEU A 47 13.01 10.95 -16.06
CA LEU A 47 13.17 11.61 -17.36
C LEU A 47 13.61 10.64 -18.46
N LYS A 48 14.03 9.41 -18.15
CA LYS A 48 14.45 8.45 -19.18
C LYS A 48 13.31 8.11 -20.15
N ASN A 49 12.12 7.85 -19.62
CA ASN A 49 10.93 7.54 -20.43
C ASN A 49 10.38 8.77 -21.19
N THR A 50 10.81 9.95 -20.78
CA THR A 50 10.40 11.25 -21.33
C THR A 50 11.17 11.58 -22.63
N PHE A 51 12.37 11.02 -22.84
CA PHE A 51 13.26 11.42 -23.94
C PHE A 51 13.38 10.44 -25.11
N ASP A 52 12.59 9.36 -25.12
CA ASP A 52 12.59 8.40 -26.24
C ASP A 52 11.96 8.95 -27.55
N GLY A 53 11.57 10.23 -27.59
CA GLY A 53 11.01 10.92 -28.76
C GLY A 53 12.05 11.60 -29.65
N GLU A 54 12.01 11.34 -30.97
CA GLU A 54 12.95 11.84 -31.99
C GLU A 54 13.00 13.38 -32.10
N GLU A 55 11.90 14.08 -31.77
CA GLU A 55 11.80 15.54 -31.86
C GLU A 55 12.58 16.27 -30.74
N SER A 56 12.55 15.76 -29.51
CA SER A 56 13.29 16.33 -28.37
C SER A 56 14.80 16.28 -28.60
N GLN A 57 15.28 15.31 -29.39
CA GLN A 57 16.70 15.20 -29.77
C GLN A 57 17.09 16.20 -30.87
N LYS A 58 16.20 16.50 -31.83
CA LYS A 58 16.45 17.44 -32.94
C LYS A 58 16.44 18.91 -32.51
N ALA A 59 15.59 19.31 -31.57
CA ALA A 59 15.49 20.70 -31.11
C ALA A 59 16.74 21.18 -30.33
N LEU A 60 17.56 20.26 -29.85
CA LEU A 60 18.69 20.53 -28.95
C LEU A 60 20.07 20.52 -29.62
N LEU A 61 20.21 19.81 -30.74
CA LEU A 61 21.44 19.77 -31.53
C LEU A 61 21.54 20.98 -32.47
N GLY A 62 21.37 22.19 -31.92
CA GLY A 62 21.54 23.43 -32.68
C GLY A 62 22.85 23.40 -33.48
N ASN A 63 22.79 23.86 -34.73
CA ASN A 63 23.87 23.87 -35.74
C ASN A 63 25.12 24.67 -35.31
N LYS A 64 25.77 24.33 -34.20
CA LYS A 64 27.03 24.93 -33.77
C LYS A 64 28.07 23.85 -33.58
N ASP A 65 29.14 24.00 -34.35
CA ASP A 65 30.38 23.24 -34.28
C ASP A 65 31.07 23.47 -32.93
N GLU A 66 30.61 22.81 -31.87
CA GLU A 66 31.25 22.83 -30.55
C GLU A 66 32.34 21.76 -30.47
N LYS A 67 33.47 22.03 -31.10
CA LYS A 67 34.75 21.43 -30.72
C LYS A 67 35.21 22.04 -29.39
N GLY A 68 34.88 21.41 -28.26
CA GLY A 68 35.62 21.72 -27.02
C GLY A 68 34.95 21.52 -25.66
N LEU A 69 33.73 20.99 -25.54
CA LEU A 69 33.08 20.82 -24.22
C LEU A 69 33.21 19.39 -23.66
N GLU A 70 34.43 18.89 -23.47
CA GLU A 70 34.72 17.66 -22.71
C GLU A 70 34.81 17.92 -21.19
N ARG A 71 33.80 18.57 -20.60
CA ARG A 71 33.62 18.49 -19.13
C ARG A 71 32.33 17.74 -18.86
N LYS A 72 32.48 16.48 -18.43
CA LYS A 72 31.41 15.73 -17.74
C LYS A 72 30.97 16.57 -16.56
N GLU A 73 29.86 17.26 -16.68
CA GLU A 73 29.20 17.91 -15.55
C GLU A 73 28.73 16.76 -14.64
N THR A 74 29.38 16.58 -13.49
CA THR A 74 29.03 15.52 -12.52
C THR A 74 27.99 15.98 -11.52
N ASP A 75 27.56 17.24 -11.62
CA ASP A 75 26.62 17.87 -10.71
C ASP A 75 25.20 17.75 -11.27
N CYS A 76 24.45 16.77 -10.77
CA CYS A 76 23.09 16.51 -11.21
C CYS A 76 22.15 17.69 -11.00
N VAL A 77 22.40 18.55 -10.02
CA VAL A 77 21.59 19.76 -9.80
C VAL A 77 21.71 20.69 -11.01
N LYS A 78 22.93 20.96 -11.46
CA LYS A 78 23.18 21.83 -12.62
C LYS A 78 22.63 21.25 -13.92
N ILE A 79 22.72 19.93 -14.11
CA ILE A 79 22.14 19.25 -15.27
C ILE A 79 20.62 19.40 -15.26
N VAL A 80 19.97 19.15 -14.12
CA VAL A 80 18.51 19.26 -13.99
C VAL A 80 18.07 20.72 -14.11
N ASP A 81 18.81 21.69 -13.57
CA ASP A 81 18.50 23.12 -13.73
C ASP A 81 18.59 23.57 -15.19
N ARG A 82 19.64 23.14 -15.90
CA ARG A 82 19.77 23.45 -17.33
C ARG A 82 18.67 22.80 -18.16
N TRP A 83 18.35 21.55 -17.85
CA TRP A 83 17.23 20.84 -18.46
C TRP A 83 15.90 21.55 -18.18
N ALA A 84 15.63 21.88 -16.91
CA ALA A 84 14.40 22.55 -16.51
C ALA A 84 14.25 23.91 -17.18
N ALA A 85 15.33 24.70 -17.24
CA ALA A 85 15.32 26.00 -17.94
C ALA A 85 15.01 25.88 -19.44
N LEU A 86 15.45 24.80 -20.09
CA LEU A 86 15.17 24.55 -21.51
C LEU A 86 13.69 24.19 -21.75
N HIS A 87 13.08 23.48 -20.81
CA HIS A 87 11.72 22.99 -20.91
C HIS A 87 10.68 23.87 -20.20
N ASP A 88 11.03 25.12 -19.89
CA ASP A 88 10.19 26.06 -19.14
C ASP A 88 9.69 25.46 -17.81
N VAL A 89 10.56 24.76 -17.08
CA VAL A 89 10.31 24.17 -15.75
C VAL A 89 11.21 24.85 -14.73
N THR A 90 10.72 25.05 -13.50
CA THR A 90 11.49 25.54 -12.37
C THR A 90 11.60 24.45 -11.33
N CYS A 91 12.82 24.03 -11.00
CA CYS A 91 13.05 22.99 -10.00
C CYS A 91 13.62 23.59 -8.72
N GLN A 92 13.06 23.20 -7.57
CA GLN A 92 13.65 23.41 -6.26
C GLN A 92 14.29 22.12 -5.80
N HIS A 93 15.57 22.20 -5.46
CA HIS A 93 16.36 21.03 -5.09
C HIS A 93 16.43 20.88 -3.58
N THR A 94 16.25 19.65 -3.14
CA THR A 94 16.68 19.16 -1.83
C THR A 94 17.86 18.22 -2.05
N SER A 95 18.45 17.69 -0.99
CA SER A 95 19.57 16.74 -1.10
C SER A 95 19.23 15.45 -1.85
N ARG A 96 17.94 15.11 -2.04
CA ARG A 96 17.51 13.85 -2.67
C ARG A 96 16.46 13.99 -3.77
N ASN A 97 15.72 15.09 -3.79
CA ASN A 97 14.59 15.29 -4.69
C ASN A 97 14.67 16.68 -5.33
N ALA A 98 14.21 16.78 -6.56
CA ALA A 98 13.89 18.03 -7.24
C ALA A 98 12.37 18.12 -7.36
N ASN A 99 11.79 19.10 -6.68
CA ASN A 99 10.38 19.45 -6.85
C ASN A 99 10.30 20.45 -7.98
N CYS A 100 9.77 20.02 -9.11
CA CYS A 100 9.74 20.80 -10.33
C CYS A 100 8.32 21.28 -10.61
N SER A 101 8.15 22.57 -10.86
CA SER A 101 6.89 23.18 -11.27
C SER A 101 7.02 23.78 -12.66
N LEU A 102 5.92 23.84 -13.41
CA LEU A 102 5.93 24.53 -14.70
C LEU A 102 6.20 26.04 -14.51
N SER A 103 6.96 26.66 -15.40
CA SER A 103 7.49 28.02 -15.24
C SER A 103 6.66 29.06 -16.00
N THR A 104 6.39 30.19 -15.35
CA THR A 104 5.73 31.35 -15.97
C THR A 104 6.68 32.27 -16.73
N LYS A 105 7.98 31.97 -16.76
CA LYS A 105 9.02 32.86 -17.32
C LYS A 105 8.99 32.99 -18.85
N GLY A 106 8.26 32.12 -19.57
CA GLY A 106 8.22 32.06 -21.03
C GLY A 106 7.44 33.17 -21.76
N GLY A 107 6.85 34.15 -21.07
CA GLY A 107 6.01 35.19 -21.68
C GLY A 107 4.55 34.76 -21.89
N LYS A 108 3.72 35.65 -22.45
CA LYS A 108 2.28 35.39 -22.67
C LYS A 108 2.09 34.33 -23.77
N GLY A 109 1.71 33.13 -23.36
CA GLY A 109 1.52 31.96 -24.23
C GLY A 109 2.48 30.86 -23.78
N SER A 110 2.07 30.09 -22.78
CA SER A 110 2.89 28.99 -22.27
C SER A 110 3.06 27.92 -23.37
N ARG A 111 4.27 27.41 -23.53
CA ARG A 111 4.56 26.32 -24.49
C ARG A 111 4.01 24.97 -24.03
N HIS A 112 3.45 24.91 -22.82
CA HIS A 112 2.95 23.69 -22.22
C HIS A 112 1.64 23.28 -22.87
N ARG A 113 1.65 22.05 -23.39
CA ARG A 113 0.49 21.39 -23.98
C ARG A 113 0.37 20.02 -23.35
N PHE A 114 -0.84 19.56 -23.11
CA PHE A 114 -1.07 18.28 -22.44
C PHE A 114 -1.75 17.30 -23.38
N LYS A 115 -1.25 16.06 -23.41
CA LYS A 115 -1.82 14.98 -24.24
C LYS A 115 -2.69 13.98 -23.47
N ASN A 116 -2.56 13.96 -22.14
CA ASN A 116 -3.38 13.18 -21.23
C ASN A 116 -3.79 14.07 -20.07
N LEU A 117 -5.04 13.94 -19.62
CA LEU A 117 -5.54 14.60 -18.41
C LEU A 117 -6.37 13.60 -17.62
N LYS A 118 -5.98 13.36 -16.38
CA LYS A 118 -6.69 12.53 -15.42
C LYS A 118 -7.21 13.43 -14.31
N LEU A 119 -8.48 13.26 -13.96
CA LEU A 119 -9.16 14.01 -12.93
C LEU A 119 -9.62 13.06 -11.82
N ARG A 120 -9.41 13.46 -10.58
CA ARG A 120 -9.90 12.76 -9.38
C ARG A 120 -10.77 13.69 -8.56
N VAL A 121 -11.91 13.18 -8.12
CA VAL A 121 -12.84 13.91 -7.22
C VAL A 121 -13.31 12.99 -6.11
N GLN A 122 -13.29 13.48 -4.87
CA GLN A 122 -13.77 12.77 -3.68
C GLN A 122 -14.88 13.56 -2.99
N LEU A 123 -16.01 12.90 -2.73
CA LEU A 123 -17.12 13.46 -1.94
C LEU A 123 -16.97 13.13 -0.46
N ALA A 124 -17.55 13.96 0.41
CA ALA A 124 -17.59 13.69 1.84
C ALA A 124 -18.53 12.52 2.19
N ARG A 125 -18.29 11.88 3.34
CA ARG A 125 -19.12 10.77 3.87
C ARG A 125 -20.35 11.26 4.64
N GLY A 126 -20.59 12.56 4.72
CA GLY A 126 -21.69 13.16 5.49
C GLY A 126 -23.07 12.71 5.03
N ALA A 127 -24.09 13.03 5.83
CA ALA A 127 -25.49 12.69 5.55
C ALA A 127 -26.07 13.33 4.26
N LEU A 128 -25.35 14.27 3.68
CA LEU A 128 -25.70 15.01 2.47
C LEU A 128 -25.05 14.33 1.26
N ALA A 129 -25.65 13.24 0.78
CA ALA A 129 -25.31 12.69 -0.52
C ALA A 129 -26.20 13.31 -1.60
N PRO A 130 -25.61 13.78 -2.71
CA PRO A 130 -26.38 14.40 -3.76
C PRO A 130 -27.19 13.35 -4.51
N ALA A 131 -28.46 13.62 -4.70
CA ALA A 131 -29.31 12.86 -5.59
C ALA A 131 -29.32 13.54 -6.96
N GLY A 132 -28.27 13.34 -7.75
CA GLY A 132 -28.14 14.01 -9.04
C GLY A 132 -26.94 13.59 -9.85
N THR A 133 -26.76 14.28 -10.97
CA THR A 133 -25.59 14.12 -11.84
C THR A 133 -24.57 15.20 -11.53
N ILE A 134 -23.36 14.78 -11.16
CA ILE A 134 -22.21 15.69 -11.02
C ILE A 134 -21.35 15.51 -12.25
N SER A 135 -21.10 16.61 -12.95
CA SER A 135 -20.19 16.67 -14.08
C SER A 135 -19.11 17.70 -13.80
N VAL A 136 -18.04 17.65 -14.59
CA VAL A 136 -16.97 18.62 -14.54
C VAL A 136 -16.73 19.18 -15.92
N ASN A 137 -16.49 20.48 -15.97
CA ASN A 137 -16.13 21.19 -17.16
C ASN A 137 -14.70 21.70 -17.01
N VAL A 138 -13.82 21.29 -17.92
CA VAL A 138 -12.43 21.76 -17.98
C VAL A 138 -12.35 22.77 -19.11
N GLY A 139 -11.96 24.02 -18.81
CA GLY A 139 -11.75 25.04 -19.85
C GLY A 139 -12.99 25.63 -20.49
N GLY A 140 -14.17 25.49 -19.88
CA GLY A 140 -15.44 25.88 -20.50
C GLY A 140 -15.90 24.95 -21.63
N GLN A 141 -15.30 23.77 -21.77
CA GLN A 141 -15.58 22.82 -22.84
C GLN A 141 -16.74 21.86 -22.51
N ARG A 142 -16.84 20.76 -23.26
CA ARG A 142 -17.90 19.76 -23.03
C ARG A 142 -17.79 19.17 -21.61
N PRO A 143 -18.89 19.12 -20.84
CA PRO A 143 -18.90 18.47 -19.53
C PRO A 143 -18.53 16.99 -19.61
N VAL A 144 -17.72 16.53 -18.67
CA VAL A 144 -17.39 15.14 -18.42
C VAL A 144 -18.15 14.70 -17.18
N GLN A 145 -19.00 13.69 -17.30
CA GLN A 145 -19.77 13.18 -16.18
C GLN A 145 -18.86 12.43 -15.21
N LEU A 146 -18.91 12.79 -13.92
CA LEU A 146 -18.16 12.12 -12.86
C LEU A 146 -19.03 11.12 -12.10
N PHE A 147 -20.25 11.54 -11.77
CA PHE A 147 -21.15 10.77 -10.93
C PHE A 147 -22.58 10.80 -11.46
N HIS A 148 -23.32 9.73 -11.18
CA HIS A 148 -24.78 9.68 -11.30
C HIS A 148 -25.34 9.10 -10.01
N ASN A 149 -26.08 9.90 -9.26
CA ASN A 149 -26.63 9.58 -7.94
C ASN A 149 -25.58 8.95 -7.00
N PRO A 150 -24.45 9.64 -6.73
CA PRO A 150 -23.38 9.06 -5.94
C PRO A 150 -23.80 8.86 -4.47
N LYS A 151 -23.16 7.89 -3.83
CA LYS A 151 -23.30 7.65 -2.38
C LYS A 151 -22.37 8.57 -1.59
N PRO A 152 -22.61 8.79 -0.29
CA PRO A 152 -21.65 9.49 0.57
C PRO A 152 -20.27 8.83 0.49
N GLY A 153 -19.22 9.63 0.39
CA GLY A 153 -17.84 9.15 0.29
C GLY A 153 -17.46 8.64 -1.10
N ALA A 154 -18.29 8.85 -2.13
CA ALA A 154 -17.96 8.41 -3.48
C ALA A 154 -16.68 9.06 -3.99
N PHE A 155 -15.95 8.30 -4.81
CA PHE A 155 -14.71 8.71 -5.44
C PHE A 155 -14.80 8.41 -6.93
N ALA A 156 -14.41 9.38 -7.76
CA ALA A 156 -14.28 9.21 -9.21
C ALA A 156 -12.83 9.48 -9.62
N GLU A 157 -12.31 8.64 -10.51
CA GLU A 157 -11.10 8.87 -11.28
C GLU A 157 -11.45 8.70 -12.75
N VAL A 158 -11.23 9.73 -13.56
CA VAL A 158 -11.60 9.76 -14.99
C VAL A 158 -10.42 10.21 -15.81
N ASP A 159 -10.05 9.41 -16.81
CA ASP A 159 -9.17 9.83 -17.90
C ASP A 159 -10.00 10.62 -18.91
N VAL A 160 -9.71 11.92 -19.04
CA VAL A 160 -10.43 12.83 -19.93
C VAL A 160 -9.98 12.62 -21.37
N ASP A 161 -10.91 12.22 -22.23
CA ASP A 161 -10.71 12.15 -23.69
C ASP A 161 -10.56 13.56 -24.26
N LEU A 162 -9.31 14.03 -24.38
CA LEU A 162 -9.00 15.37 -24.84
C LEU A 162 -9.57 15.66 -26.25
N PRO A 163 -9.42 14.77 -27.25
CA PRO A 163 -10.09 14.95 -28.54
C PRO A 163 -11.61 15.11 -28.42
N ALA A 164 -12.30 14.31 -27.61
CA ALA A 164 -13.75 14.42 -27.49
C ALA A 164 -14.20 15.71 -26.77
N VAL A 165 -13.44 16.19 -25.79
CA VAL A 165 -13.78 17.37 -25.00
C VAL A 165 -13.36 18.67 -25.70
N PHE A 166 -12.20 18.69 -26.34
CA PHE A 166 -11.56 19.88 -26.92
C PHE A 166 -11.61 19.90 -28.46
N GLY A 167 -12.66 19.31 -29.06
CA GLY A 167 -12.94 19.46 -30.50
C GLY A 167 -11.91 18.83 -31.44
N GLY A 168 -11.41 17.64 -31.10
CA GLY A 168 -10.46 16.86 -31.88
C GLY A 168 -8.99 17.15 -31.58
N GLN A 169 -8.70 18.07 -30.65
CA GLN A 169 -7.33 18.37 -30.24
C GLN A 169 -6.74 17.20 -29.45
N LYS A 170 -5.64 16.63 -29.94
CA LYS A 170 -4.86 15.61 -29.23
C LYS A 170 -3.96 16.20 -28.15
N GLU A 171 -3.68 17.49 -28.24
CA GLU A 171 -2.83 18.24 -27.33
C GLU A 171 -3.49 19.57 -27.01
N VAL A 172 -3.70 19.84 -25.72
CA VAL A 172 -4.46 21.00 -25.26
C VAL A 172 -3.52 21.99 -24.57
N PRO A 173 -3.49 23.27 -25.00
CA PRO A 173 -2.69 24.31 -24.33
C PRO A 173 -3.12 24.50 -22.87
N PHE A 174 -2.17 24.81 -21.99
CA PHE A 174 -2.45 25.07 -20.58
C PHE A 174 -3.55 26.13 -20.35
N GLU A 175 -3.57 27.20 -21.15
CA GLU A 175 -4.56 28.28 -21.03
C GLU A 175 -5.99 27.77 -21.24
N THR A 176 -6.15 26.65 -21.94
CA THR A 176 -7.45 26.00 -22.11
C THR A 176 -7.80 25.11 -20.92
N LEU A 177 -6.83 24.67 -20.11
CA LEU A 177 -7.04 23.87 -18.90
C LEU A 177 -7.07 24.70 -17.61
N SER A 178 -6.89 26.03 -17.69
CA SER A 178 -6.67 26.88 -16.52
C SER A 178 -7.90 27.06 -15.63
N LYS A 179 -9.06 26.52 -16.01
CA LYS A 179 -10.30 26.62 -15.25
C LYS A 179 -11.00 25.28 -15.16
N LEU A 180 -11.41 24.92 -13.96
CA LEU A 180 -12.32 23.80 -13.67
C LEU A 180 -13.64 24.35 -13.19
N THR A 181 -14.74 23.71 -13.58
CA THR A 181 -16.07 24.05 -13.07
C THR A 181 -16.81 22.76 -12.77
N ILE A 182 -17.24 22.61 -11.52
CA ILE A 182 -18.12 21.49 -11.14
C ILE A 182 -19.54 21.93 -11.47
N LEU A 183 -20.20 21.08 -12.23
CA LEU A 183 -21.59 21.25 -12.64
C LEU A 183 -22.45 20.22 -11.92
N TYR A 184 -23.63 20.64 -11.50
CA TYR A 184 -24.59 19.79 -10.83
C TYR A 184 -25.96 19.84 -11.49
N GLN A 185 -26.66 18.72 -11.49
CA GLN A 185 -28.06 18.64 -11.88
C GLN A 185 -28.76 17.67 -10.90
N PRO A 186 -29.58 18.18 -9.97
CA PRO A 186 -30.35 17.33 -9.07
C PRO A 186 -31.40 16.51 -9.83
N THR A 187 -31.80 15.35 -9.29
CA THR A 187 -32.87 14.53 -9.87
C THR A 187 -34.23 15.23 -9.74
N PRO A 188 -35.16 15.01 -10.68
CA PRO A 188 -36.49 15.62 -10.64
C PRO A 188 -37.30 15.31 -9.37
N GLU A 189 -36.99 14.22 -8.66
CA GLU A 189 -37.67 13.81 -7.43
C GLU A 189 -37.56 14.87 -6.31
N PHE A 190 -36.55 15.74 -6.38
CA PHE A 190 -36.35 16.84 -5.43
C PHE A 190 -37.14 18.12 -5.75
N GLN A 191 -37.92 18.15 -6.85
CA GLN A 191 -38.72 19.32 -7.23
C GLN A 191 -39.84 19.70 -6.25
N HIS A 192 -40.29 18.77 -5.40
CA HIS A 192 -41.51 18.95 -4.60
C HIS A 192 -41.28 19.35 -3.13
N GLY A 193 -40.05 19.69 -2.74
CA GLY A 193 -39.74 20.10 -1.36
C GLY A 193 -38.77 21.28 -1.28
N PHE A 194 -38.88 22.07 -0.20
CA PHE A 194 -37.96 23.18 0.13
C PHE A 194 -36.51 22.73 0.46
N ARG A 195 -36.09 21.53 0.05
CA ARG A 195 -34.77 20.98 0.40
C ARG A 195 -33.79 21.25 -0.74
N LEU A 196 -32.76 22.03 -0.43
CA LEU A 196 -31.58 22.15 -1.28
C LEU A 196 -30.90 20.78 -1.31
N ASP A 197 -30.63 20.29 -2.52
CA ASP A 197 -29.81 19.10 -2.70
C ASP A 197 -28.34 19.54 -2.71
N MET A 198 -27.65 19.20 -1.63
CA MET A 198 -26.29 19.65 -1.34
C MET A 198 -25.38 18.47 -1.12
N PHE A 199 -24.10 18.67 -1.39
CA PHE A 199 -23.05 17.71 -1.22
C PHE A 199 -21.73 18.40 -0.96
N GLU A 200 -20.82 17.74 -0.28
CA GLU A 200 -19.51 18.29 0.05
C GLU A 200 -18.42 17.59 -0.76
N VAL A 201 -17.49 18.36 -1.32
CA VAL A 201 -16.34 17.86 -2.09
C VAL A 201 -15.08 18.06 -1.25
N LEU A 202 -14.40 16.96 -0.93
CA LEU A 202 -13.20 16.95 -0.10
C LEU A 202 -11.91 17.16 -0.90
N ASP A 203 -11.84 16.60 -2.11
CA ASP A 203 -10.61 16.60 -2.90
C ASP A 203 -10.94 16.73 -4.38
N VAL A 204 -10.21 17.64 -5.04
CA VAL A 204 -10.11 17.72 -6.49
C VAL A 204 -8.63 17.79 -6.87
N SER A 205 -8.18 16.79 -7.62
CA SER A 205 -6.80 16.74 -8.13
C SER A 205 -6.75 16.38 -9.60
N LEU A 206 -5.75 16.93 -10.29
CA LEU A 206 -5.48 16.65 -11.70
C LEU A 206 -4.08 16.09 -11.88
N GLU A 207 -3.93 15.24 -12.88
CA GLU A 207 -2.66 14.70 -13.34
C GLU A 207 -2.63 14.83 -14.86
N ALA A 208 -1.55 15.37 -15.42
CA ALA A 208 -1.43 15.57 -16.86
C ALA A 208 -0.02 15.27 -17.35
N HIS A 209 0.08 14.85 -18.61
CA HIS A 209 1.36 14.64 -19.28
C HIS A 209 1.68 15.85 -20.16
N ASP A 210 2.63 16.67 -19.73
CA ASP A 210 3.11 17.82 -20.49
C ASP A 210 3.96 17.35 -21.67
N VAL A 211 3.59 17.75 -22.88
CA VAL A 211 4.24 17.33 -24.13
C VAL A 211 5.63 17.93 -24.25
N HIS A 212 5.81 19.17 -23.79
CA HIS A 212 7.06 19.90 -23.98
C HIS A 212 8.19 19.39 -23.08
N SER A 213 7.92 19.23 -21.79
CA SER A 213 8.86 18.65 -20.84
C SER A 213 8.84 17.12 -20.84
N GLY A 214 7.75 16.49 -21.31
CA GLY A 214 7.46 15.06 -21.21
C GLY A 214 7.29 14.55 -19.78
N LEU A 215 7.06 15.45 -18.83
CA LEU A 215 6.77 15.13 -17.44
C LEU A 215 5.30 14.77 -17.24
N VAL A 216 5.05 13.87 -16.29
CA VAL A 216 3.74 13.77 -15.64
C VAL A 216 3.73 14.75 -14.47
N VAL A 217 2.86 15.74 -14.55
CA VAL A 217 2.68 16.79 -13.55
C VAL A 217 1.32 16.63 -12.88
N SER A 218 1.24 16.94 -11.60
CA SER A 218 0.02 16.92 -10.81
C SER A 218 -0.33 18.32 -10.31
N ASN A 219 -1.61 18.61 -10.22
CA ASN A 219 -2.15 19.77 -9.55
C ASN A 219 -3.00 19.31 -8.38
N THR A 220 -2.56 19.63 -7.16
CA THR A 220 -3.21 19.24 -5.90
C THR A 220 -3.64 20.46 -5.09
N LYS A 221 -3.80 21.62 -5.73
CA LYS A 221 -4.17 22.88 -5.06
C LYS A 221 -5.50 22.77 -4.30
N TYR A 222 -6.43 21.99 -4.82
CA TYR A 222 -7.75 21.76 -4.24
C TYR A 222 -7.85 20.40 -3.55
N LYS A 223 -6.72 19.87 -3.08
CA LYS A 223 -6.71 18.80 -2.09
C LYS A 223 -7.11 19.41 -0.75
N HIS A 224 -8.10 18.83 -0.07
CA HIS A 224 -8.76 19.44 1.10
C HIS A 224 -9.58 20.68 0.74
N LEU A 225 -10.42 20.54 -0.29
CA LEU A 225 -11.34 21.58 -0.70
C LEU A 225 -12.40 21.84 0.39
N ASP A 226 -12.99 20.77 0.93
CA ASP A 226 -13.99 20.80 2.03
C ASP A 226 -15.13 21.83 1.80
N GLU A 227 -15.59 21.94 0.55
CA GLU A 227 -16.62 22.90 0.14
C GLU A 227 -17.98 22.23 -0.06
N LEU A 228 -19.03 22.85 0.50
CA LEU A 228 -20.42 22.46 0.32
C LEU A 228 -20.98 23.08 -0.98
N MET A 229 -21.52 22.24 -1.86
CA MET A 229 -21.99 22.58 -3.19
C MET A 229 -23.42 22.08 -3.39
N GLY A 230 -24.20 22.73 -4.26
CA GLY A 230 -25.56 22.28 -4.58
C GLY A 230 -26.46 23.40 -5.10
N HIS A 231 -27.62 23.02 -5.62
CA HIS A 231 -28.73 23.94 -5.96
C HIS A 231 -30.04 23.15 -6.05
N SER A 232 -31.17 23.87 -6.16
CA SER A 232 -32.50 23.28 -6.27
C SER A 232 -33.04 23.15 -7.71
N ASP A 233 -32.42 23.80 -8.70
CA ASP A 233 -32.88 23.73 -10.09
C ASP A 233 -32.58 22.37 -10.75
N THR A 234 -33.53 21.45 -10.68
CA THR A 234 -33.43 20.11 -11.28
C THR A 234 -33.44 20.09 -12.83
N THR A 235 -33.79 21.21 -13.49
CA THR A 235 -34.04 21.23 -14.93
C THR A 235 -32.78 21.40 -15.75
N LYS A 236 -31.71 21.91 -15.13
CA LYS A 236 -30.48 22.31 -15.83
C LYS A 236 -29.26 21.85 -15.06
N LEU A 237 -28.23 21.54 -15.84
CA LEU A 237 -26.88 21.34 -15.34
C LEU A 237 -26.26 22.72 -15.09
N LEU A 238 -26.17 23.13 -13.81
CA LEU A 238 -25.70 24.45 -13.40
C LEU A 238 -24.30 24.38 -12.77
N PRO A 239 -23.47 25.43 -12.92
CA PRO A 239 -22.21 25.53 -12.19
C PRO A 239 -22.46 25.76 -10.69
N VAL A 240 -21.89 24.89 -9.86
CA VAL A 240 -21.97 24.99 -8.39
C VAL A 240 -20.64 25.36 -7.76
N TRP A 241 -19.54 25.20 -8.48
CA TRP A 241 -18.21 25.60 -8.03
C TRP A 241 -17.27 25.82 -9.23
N HIS A 242 -16.28 26.69 -9.07
CA HIS A 242 -15.18 26.83 -10.02
C HIS A 242 -13.84 27.01 -9.32
N GLY A 243 -12.79 26.50 -9.95
CA GLY A 243 -11.41 26.65 -9.50
C GLY A 243 -10.54 27.07 -10.67
N ASP A 244 -9.58 27.94 -10.40
CA ASP A 244 -8.60 28.40 -11.37
C ASP A 244 -7.24 27.78 -11.06
N PHE A 245 -6.63 27.20 -12.08
CA PHE A 245 -5.28 26.68 -12.04
C PHE A 245 -4.32 27.67 -12.67
N ARG A 246 -3.22 27.89 -11.98
CA ARG A 246 -2.06 28.58 -12.51
C ARG A 246 -1.02 27.56 -12.91
N LEU A 247 -0.09 27.98 -13.78
CA LEU A 247 0.91 27.08 -14.33
C LEU A 247 1.83 26.57 -13.20
N GLU A 248 2.17 27.44 -12.25
CA GLU A 248 2.95 27.12 -11.06
C GLU A 248 2.27 26.16 -10.07
N ASP A 249 0.95 25.96 -10.16
CA ASP A 249 0.22 25.00 -9.33
C ASP A 249 0.50 23.54 -9.78
N TRP A 250 1.02 23.36 -11.00
CA TRP A 250 1.40 22.05 -11.56
C TRP A 250 2.83 21.71 -11.21
N HIS A 251 2.99 20.59 -10.52
CA HIS A 251 4.26 20.15 -9.99
C HIS A 251 4.49 18.66 -10.19
N THR A 252 5.74 18.25 -10.17
CA THR A 252 6.16 16.86 -10.14
C THR A 252 7.34 16.72 -9.18
N SER A 253 7.42 15.58 -8.50
CA SER A 253 8.55 15.25 -7.63
C SER A 253 9.48 14.32 -8.38
N LEU A 254 10.65 14.82 -8.77
CA LEU A 254 11.70 14.07 -9.42
C LEU A 254 12.70 13.59 -8.37
N SER A 255 12.89 12.28 -8.23
CA SER A 255 13.98 11.76 -7.40
C SER A 255 15.31 11.93 -8.14
N LEU A 256 16.28 12.63 -7.53
CA LEU A 256 17.62 12.89 -8.07
C LEU A 256 18.61 11.74 -7.80
N GLU A 257 18.16 10.68 -7.12
CA GLU A 257 18.98 9.51 -6.90
C GLU A 257 18.96 8.63 -8.17
N PRO A 258 20.14 8.22 -8.70
CA PRO A 258 20.20 7.22 -9.76
C PRO A 258 19.42 5.99 -9.29
N ARG A 259 18.40 5.57 -10.06
CA ARG A 259 17.62 4.34 -9.80
C ARG A 259 18.53 3.12 -9.97
N GLN A 260 19.42 2.89 -9.01
CA GLN A 260 19.67 1.54 -8.57
C GLN A 260 18.51 1.19 -7.63
N ARG A 261 17.44 0.66 -8.23
CA ARG A 261 16.28 0.06 -7.55
C ARG A 261 15.73 0.91 -6.40
N ALA A 262 14.88 1.86 -6.76
CA ALA A 262 13.97 2.48 -5.79
C ALA A 262 12.90 1.47 -5.35
N GLN A 263 13.23 0.69 -4.31
CA GLN A 263 12.41 0.61 -3.11
C GLN A 263 13.29 1.09 -1.95
N GLY A 264 12.77 2.00 -1.13
CA GLY A 264 13.26 2.28 0.22
C GLY A 264 14.25 3.43 0.39
N GLN A 265 13.74 4.60 0.78
CA GLN A 265 14.53 5.64 1.46
C GLN A 265 14.87 5.20 2.89
N ALA A 266 16.14 5.31 3.28
CA ALA A 266 16.60 6.01 4.50
C ALA A 266 18.07 5.62 4.81
N ASN A 267 19.02 6.48 4.41
CA ASN A 267 20.34 6.78 5.01
C ASN A 267 21.31 5.68 5.55
N GLY A 268 20.96 4.41 5.55
CA GLY A 268 21.91 3.31 5.60
C GLY A 268 22.13 2.83 4.18
N LYS A 269 23.34 2.40 3.84
CA LYS A 269 23.57 1.49 2.71
C LYS A 269 22.43 0.45 2.73
N PRO A 270 21.50 0.41 1.75
CA PRO A 270 20.35 -0.46 1.83
C PRO A 270 20.85 -1.88 1.69
N THR A 271 21.04 -2.53 2.84
CA THR A 271 20.91 -3.97 2.93
C THR A 271 19.51 -4.26 2.44
N ALA A 272 19.37 -4.75 1.21
CA ALA A 272 18.11 -5.27 0.70
C ALA A 272 17.50 -6.12 1.83
N SER A 273 16.43 -5.62 2.45
CA SER A 273 15.83 -6.32 3.57
C SER A 273 15.42 -7.67 3.02
N LYS A 274 15.93 -8.72 3.67
CA LYS A 274 15.60 -10.08 3.27
C LYS A 274 14.08 -10.18 3.31
N PRO A 275 13.42 -10.66 2.23
CA PRO A 275 11.96 -10.76 2.22
C PRO A 275 11.50 -11.52 3.45
N SER A 276 10.45 -11.01 4.10
CA SER A 276 9.95 -11.67 5.30
C SER A 276 9.53 -13.11 4.96
N LYS A 277 9.94 -14.03 5.82
CA LYS A 277 9.57 -15.44 5.73
C LYS A 277 8.34 -15.77 6.55
N LEU A 278 7.93 -14.86 7.44
CA LEU A 278 6.84 -15.08 8.38
C LEU A 278 5.94 -13.86 8.39
N VAL A 279 4.66 -14.09 8.57
CA VAL A 279 3.65 -13.06 8.78
C VAL A 279 2.72 -13.52 9.90
N PHE A 280 2.01 -12.57 10.52
CA PHE A 280 0.96 -12.86 11.46
C PHE A 280 -0.41 -12.79 10.78
N TYR A 281 -1.31 -13.67 11.19
CA TYR A 281 -2.70 -13.66 10.74
C TYR A 281 -3.62 -13.70 11.97
N GLY A 282 -4.52 -12.72 12.09
CA GLY A 282 -5.51 -12.67 13.16
C GLY A 282 -6.83 -13.28 12.71
N ASP A 283 -7.42 -14.16 13.52
CA ASP A 283 -8.73 -14.75 13.22
C ASP A 283 -9.54 -15.04 14.49
N PHE A 284 -10.86 -15.16 14.35
CA PHE A 284 -11.72 -15.66 15.41
C PHE A 284 -11.66 -17.18 15.52
N LEU A 285 -11.38 -17.94 14.46
CA LEU A 285 -11.31 -19.40 14.51
C LEU A 285 -10.21 -19.87 15.48
N TRP A 286 -10.51 -20.86 16.31
CA TRP A 286 -9.52 -21.55 17.14
C TRP A 286 -8.78 -22.64 16.34
N PRO A 287 -7.57 -23.09 16.79
CA PRO A 287 -6.72 -24.03 16.07
C PRO A 287 -7.46 -25.27 15.56
N ASP A 288 -8.26 -25.93 16.41
CA ASP A 288 -9.04 -27.11 16.02
C ASP A 288 -10.05 -26.84 14.91
N GLU A 289 -10.65 -25.64 14.92
CA GLU A 289 -11.60 -25.22 13.88
C GLU A 289 -10.86 -24.96 12.57
N ALA A 290 -9.76 -24.20 12.61
CA ALA A 290 -8.93 -23.91 11.45
C ALA A 290 -8.37 -25.22 10.83
N LYS A 291 -7.87 -26.13 11.67
CA LYS A 291 -7.41 -27.47 11.26
C LYS A 291 -8.51 -28.28 10.59
N ARG A 292 -9.71 -28.36 11.19
CA ARG A 292 -10.86 -29.08 10.62
C ARG A 292 -11.32 -28.49 9.28
N GLN A 293 -11.22 -27.17 9.13
CA GLN A 293 -11.51 -26.49 7.87
C GLN A 293 -10.41 -26.72 6.81
N GLY A 294 -9.18 -27.07 7.22
CA GLY A 294 -8.00 -27.20 6.35
C GLY A 294 -7.17 -25.92 6.23
N GLY A 295 -7.49 -24.90 7.04
CA GLY A 295 -6.87 -23.58 7.03
C GLY A 295 -7.90 -22.46 7.01
N PHE A 296 -7.49 -21.31 6.48
CA PHE A 296 -8.27 -20.09 6.43
C PHE A 296 -8.72 -19.78 5.00
N LEU A 297 -10.04 -19.79 4.80
CA LEU A 297 -10.68 -19.43 3.55
C LEU A 297 -10.85 -17.92 3.44
N THR A 298 -10.78 -17.38 2.23
CA THR A 298 -11.01 -15.95 2.02
C THR A 298 -12.48 -15.57 2.23
N PRO A 299 -12.80 -14.29 2.43
CA PRO A 299 -14.18 -13.81 2.37
C PRO A 299 -14.91 -14.21 1.07
N ALA A 300 -14.25 -14.16 -0.09
CA ALA A 300 -14.82 -14.61 -1.37
C ALA A 300 -15.15 -16.10 -1.39
N ASP A 301 -14.27 -16.95 -0.86
CA ASP A 301 -14.47 -18.40 -0.84
C ASP A 301 -15.72 -18.78 -0.04
N ARG A 302 -15.95 -18.07 1.08
CA ARG A 302 -17.14 -18.21 1.91
C ARG A 302 -18.39 -17.76 1.16
N LEU A 303 -18.28 -16.62 0.48
CA LEU A 303 -19.37 -16.05 -0.31
C LEU A 303 -19.78 -16.97 -1.46
N ALA A 304 -18.79 -17.56 -2.15
CA ALA A 304 -18.98 -18.45 -3.29
C ALA A 304 -19.88 -19.67 -3.01
N ARG A 305 -20.07 -20.04 -1.73
CA ARG A 305 -20.99 -21.10 -1.33
C ARG A 305 -22.46 -20.72 -1.43
N SER A 306 -22.78 -19.42 -1.28
CA SER A 306 -24.16 -18.92 -1.32
C SER A 306 -24.46 -18.09 -2.54
N ARG A 307 -23.46 -17.40 -3.11
CA ARG A 307 -23.58 -16.60 -4.34
C ARG A 307 -22.23 -16.39 -5.01
N ASN A 308 -22.23 -16.13 -6.31
CA ASN A 308 -21.00 -15.78 -7.03
C ASN A 308 -20.38 -14.49 -6.45
N PRO A 309 -19.08 -14.49 -6.10
CA PRO A 309 -18.40 -13.26 -5.70
C PRO A 309 -18.39 -12.24 -6.85
N PRO A 310 -18.49 -10.93 -6.55
CA PRO A 310 -18.43 -9.91 -7.58
C PRO A 310 -17.07 -9.91 -8.29
N MET A 311 -17.00 -9.43 -9.53
CA MET A 311 -15.73 -9.38 -10.29
C MET A 311 -14.64 -8.56 -9.58
N THR A 312 -15.03 -7.59 -8.77
CA THR A 312 -14.12 -6.79 -7.95
C THR A 312 -13.42 -7.59 -6.85
N ALA A 313 -13.98 -8.73 -6.42
CA ALA A 313 -13.40 -9.64 -5.43
C ALA A 313 -11.98 -10.13 -5.77
N PHE A 314 -11.65 -10.14 -7.06
CA PHE A 314 -10.38 -10.62 -7.58
C PHE A 314 -9.32 -9.51 -7.65
N SER A 315 -9.67 -8.25 -7.34
CA SER A 315 -8.76 -7.10 -7.44
C SER A 315 -8.12 -6.79 -6.10
N LEU A 316 -6.81 -6.56 -6.11
CA LEU A 316 -6.06 -6.06 -4.96
C LEU A 316 -6.48 -4.64 -4.60
N GLN A 317 -6.93 -3.85 -5.58
CA GLN A 317 -7.45 -2.50 -5.34
C GLN A 317 -8.71 -2.55 -4.45
N THR A 318 -9.58 -3.52 -4.69
CA THR A 318 -10.78 -3.74 -3.86
C THR A 318 -10.39 -4.15 -2.44
N TYR A 319 -9.46 -5.10 -2.28
CA TYR A 319 -8.89 -5.47 -0.97
C TYR A 319 -8.27 -4.28 -0.22
N VAL A 320 -7.52 -3.41 -0.90
CA VAL A 320 -6.91 -2.23 -0.27
C VAL A 320 -7.95 -1.18 0.05
N LYS A 321 -8.97 -0.94 -0.79
CA LYS A 321 -10.01 0.06 -0.50
C LYS A 321 -11.00 -0.40 0.57
N GLU A 322 -11.14 -1.70 0.78
CA GLU A 322 -12.08 -2.26 1.75
C GLU A 322 -11.80 -1.81 3.18
N GLN A 323 -12.88 -1.35 3.82
CA GLN A 323 -12.89 -1.14 5.26
C GLN A 323 -13.06 -2.49 5.96
N PRO A 324 -12.39 -2.71 7.12
CA PRO A 324 -12.52 -3.94 7.89
C PRO A 324 -13.98 -4.33 8.21
N SER A 325 -14.89 -3.37 8.28
CA SER A 325 -16.32 -3.57 8.56
C SER A 325 -17.14 -4.04 7.34
N GLN A 326 -16.70 -3.70 6.12
CA GLN A 326 -17.40 -4.04 4.88
C GLN A 326 -16.78 -5.32 4.31
N GLN A 327 -17.39 -6.47 4.62
CA GLN A 327 -17.07 -7.77 4.04
C GLN A 327 -17.42 -7.82 2.55
N GLN A 328 -16.79 -6.98 1.73
CA GLN A 328 -16.76 -7.25 0.31
C GLN A 328 -15.86 -8.49 0.14
N GLY A 329 -16.44 -9.52 -0.47
CA GLY A 329 -15.88 -10.86 -0.44
C GLY A 329 -14.68 -10.96 -1.36
N THR A 330 -13.47 -10.61 -0.92
CA THR A 330 -12.24 -10.70 -1.71
C THR A 330 -11.56 -12.05 -1.62
N TYR A 331 -10.73 -12.36 -2.60
CA TYR A 331 -9.85 -13.54 -2.61
C TYR A 331 -8.50 -13.30 -1.92
N PHE A 332 -8.43 -12.33 -1.01
CA PHE A 332 -7.22 -12.02 -0.25
C PHE A 332 -7.51 -12.09 1.25
N LEU A 333 -6.59 -12.69 2.02
CA LEU A 333 -6.55 -12.54 3.47
C LEU A 333 -5.53 -11.47 3.84
N ARG A 334 -5.87 -10.67 4.85
CA ARG A 334 -4.95 -9.67 5.40
C ARG A 334 -4.04 -10.32 6.43
N THR A 335 -2.74 -10.17 6.23
CA THR A 335 -1.69 -10.59 7.16
C THR A 335 -0.80 -9.41 7.51
N TYR A 336 -0.08 -9.53 8.62
CA TYR A 336 0.62 -8.43 9.26
C TYR A 336 2.06 -8.79 9.57
N GLU A 337 2.94 -7.80 9.61
CA GLU A 337 4.34 -8.02 9.99
C GLU A 337 4.54 -8.07 11.51
N THR A 338 3.59 -7.51 12.27
CA THR A 338 3.63 -7.46 13.73
C THR A 338 2.45 -8.12 14.40
N PHE A 339 2.72 -8.66 15.58
CA PHE A 339 1.75 -9.36 16.41
C PHE A 339 0.58 -8.46 16.81
N GLY A 340 0.84 -7.23 17.25
CA GLY A 340 -0.21 -6.32 17.72
C GLY A 340 -1.22 -5.95 16.65
N SER A 341 -0.77 -5.73 15.42
CA SER A 341 -1.66 -5.43 14.29
C SER A 341 -2.58 -6.61 13.97
N ALA A 342 -2.04 -7.84 14.01
CA ALA A 342 -2.85 -9.05 13.85
C ALA A 342 -3.80 -9.27 15.04
N ALA A 343 -3.36 -9.02 16.27
CA ALA A 343 -4.18 -9.16 17.48
C ALA A 343 -5.37 -8.19 17.48
N LYS A 344 -5.15 -6.93 17.09
CA LYS A 344 -6.22 -5.93 16.94
C LYS A 344 -7.24 -6.35 15.89
N ASP A 345 -6.79 -6.88 14.76
CA ASP A 345 -7.68 -7.37 13.72
C ASP A 345 -8.46 -8.62 14.18
N ALA A 346 -7.80 -9.56 14.87
CA ALA A 346 -8.44 -10.74 15.44
C ALA A 346 -9.56 -10.37 16.43
N ALA A 347 -9.28 -9.42 17.33
CA ALA A 347 -10.26 -8.84 18.26
C ALA A 347 -11.45 -8.19 17.54
N ALA A 348 -11.17 -7.34 16.54
CA ALA A 348 -12.21 -6.71 15.75
C ALA A 348 -13.07 -7.72 14.97
N GLN A 349 -12.47 -8.80 14.49
CA GLN A 349 -13.20 -9.88 13.81
C GLN A 349 -14.08 -10.68 14.78
N ALA A 350 -13.59 -11.02 15.97
CA ALA A 350 -14.37 -11.74 16.99
C ALA A 350 -15.51 -10.89 17.56
N ALA A 351 -15.32 -9.57 17.70
CA ALA A 351 -16.34 -8.63 18.15
C ALA A 351 -17.62 -8.69 17.29
N LYS A 352 -17.48 -8.92 15.98
CA LYS A 352 -18.62 -9.05 15.04
C LYS A 352 -19.55 -10.22 15.36
N TRP A 353 -19.07 -11.20 16.12
CA TRP A 353 -19.79 -12.43 16.47
C TRP A 353 -20.13 -12.51 17.95
N GLY A 354 -20.18 -11.35 18.62
CA GLY A 354 -20.57 -11.20 20.03
C GLY A 354 -19.40 -10.97 20.98
N GLY A 355 -18.15 -10.98 20.51
CA GLY A 355 -16.97 -10.51 21.26
C GLY A 355 -16.61 -11.28 22.54
N ALA A 356 -17.39 -12.28 22.93
CA ALA A 356 -17.23 -12.98 24.22
C ALA A 356 -16.05 -13.97 24.24
N THR A 357 -15.41 -14.23 23.11
CA THR A 357 -14.37 -15.25 22.98
C THR A 357 -13.04 -14.62 22.61
N ASN A 358 -11.97 -15.04 23.30
CA ASN A 358 -10.60 -14.64 22.99
C ASN A 358 -10.20 -15.19 21.60
N PRO A 359 -9.86 -14.32 20.63
CA PRO A 359 -9.43 -14.73 19.31
C PRO A 359 -7.97 -15.18 19.31
N VAL A 360 -7.45 -15.53 18.14
CA VAL A 360 -6.13 -16.13 17.97
C VAL A 360 -5.32 -15.38 16.93
N VAL A 361 -4.03 -15.20 17.23
CA VAL A 361 -3.02 -14.75 16.28
C VAL A 361 -2.17 -15.94 15.87
N TYR A 362 -2.11 -16.20 14.58
CA TYR A 362 -1.35 -17.27 13.96
C TYR A 362 -0.04 -16.74 13.38
N VAL A 363 1.06 -17.45 13.60
CA VAL A 363 2.32 -17.27 12.89
C VAL A 363 2.25 -18.13 11.63
N VAL A 364 2.39 -17.50 10.47
CA VAL A 364 2.22 -18.17 9.16
C VAL A 364 3.52 -18.04 8.37
N HIS A 365 3.98 -19.16 7.82
CA HIS A 365 5.11 -19.13 6.90
C HIS A 365 4.68 -18.53 5.56
N ALA A 366 5.37 -17.46 5.16
CA ALA A 366 5.10 -16.73 3.95
C ALA A 366 5.44 -17.54 2.69
N THR A 367 4.66 -17.33 1.65
CA THR A 367 4.78 -18.02 0.36
C THR A 367 4.56 -17.05 -0.80
N PRO A 368 4.95 -17.40 -2.04
CA PRO A 368 4.90 -16.45 -3.15
C PRO A 368 3.50 -16.00 -3.60
N ASN A 369 2.42 -16.63 -3.10
CA ASN A 369 1.05 -16.11 -3.29
C ASN A 369 0.73 -14.93 -2.36
N MET A 370 1.66 -14.52 -1.49
CA MET A 370 1.54 -13.36 -0.62
C MET A 370 2.21 -12.14 -1.25
N ILE A 371 1.53 -11.00 -1.23
CA ILE A 371 1.95 -9.76 -1.89
C ILE A 371 2.02 -8.65 -0.86
N GLU A 372 3.11 -7.90 -0.86
CA GLU A 372 3.26 -6.71 -0.03
C GLU A 372 2.36 -5.58 -0.56
N THR A 373 1.66 -4.90 0.35
CA THR A 373 0.73 -3.81 0.07
C THR A 373 0.91 -2.69 1.10
N GLU A 374 0.33 -1.53 0.82
CA GLU A 374 0.28 -0.40 1.77
C GLU A 374 -0.44 -0.74 3.09
N LYS A 375 -1.20 -1.85 3.14
CA LYS A 375 -1.93 -2.31 4.34
C LYS A 375 -1.31 -3.54 4.99
N GLY A 376 -0.04 -3.83 4.72
CA GLY A 376 0.62 -5.07 5.12
C GLY A 376 0.61 -6.10 4.00
N VAL A 377 0.47 -7.38 4.32
CA VAL A 377 0.69 -8.46 3.35
C VAL A 377 -0.64 -9.13 2.97
N ALA A 378 -0.95 -9.18 1.68
CA ALA A 378 -2.16 -9.80 1.15
C ALA A 378 -1.89 -11.26 0.73
N ALA A 379 -2.48 -12.23 1.40
CA ALA A 379 -2.39 -13.64 1.05
C ALA A 379 -3.50 -14.04 0.07
N ALA A 380 -3.14 -14.22 -1.21
CA ALA A 380 -4.10 -14.58 -2.25
C ALA A 380 -4.56 -16.05 -2.13
N GLY A 381 -5.87 -16.26 -2.13
CA GLY A 381 -6.51 -17.58 -2.11
C GLY A 381 -6.63 -18.25 -0.74
N GLY A 382 -6.19 -17.59 0.33
CA GLY A 382 -6.25 -18.13 1.68
C GLY A 382 -4.91 -18.64 2.20
N ILE A 383 -4.94 -19.32 3.34
CA ILE A 383 -3.78 -19.85 4.06
C ILE A 383 -4.07 -21.31 4.44
N LEU A 384 -3.18 -22.24 4.10
CA LEU A 384 -3.32 -23.65 4.48
C LEU A 384 -2.99 -23.86 5.96
N TRP A 385 -3.66 -24.82 6.61
CA TRP A 385 -3.31 -25.18 7.99
C TRP A 385 -1.83 -25.60 8.12
N SER A 386 -1.29 -26.35 7.16
CA SER A 386 0.12 -26.75 7.19
C SER A 386 1.12 -25.61 6.97
N GLN A 387 0.67 -24.40 6.60
CA GLN A 387 1.51 -23.19 6.57
C GLN A 387 1.61 -22.49 7.92
N VAL A 388 0.70 -22.78 8.85
CA VAL A 388 0.70 -22.21 10.20
C VAL A 388 1.83 -22.85 10.98
N VAL A 389 2.72 -22.03 11.52
CA VAL A 389 3.88 -22.47 12.31
C VAL A 389 3.52 -22.60 13.79
N ALA A 390 2.76 -21.63 14.30
CA ALA A 390 2.42 -21.51 15.71
C ALA A 390 1.21 -20.58 15.90
N TRP A 391 0.67 -20.49 17.10
CA TRP A 391 -0.43 -19.58 17.44
C TRP A 391 -0.41 -19.11 18.89
N ALA A 392 -1.09 -17.99 19.16
CA ALA A 392 -1.28 -17.43 20.50
C ALA A 392 -2.72 -16.93 20.65
N GLN A 393 -3.37 -17.21 21.77
CA GLN A 393 -4.62 -16.52 22.09
C GLN A 393 -4.35 -15.11 22.58
N VAL A 394 -5.24 -14.18 22.25
CA VAL A 394 -5.16 -12.79 22.71
C VAL A 394 -6.46 -12.37 23.39
N PRO A 395 -6.44 -11.37 24.29
CA PRO A 395 -7.66 -10.83 24.88
C PRO A 395 -8.65 -10.36 23.79
N HIS A 396 -9.93 -10.69 23.95
CA HIS A 396 -10.99 -10.30 23.01
C HIS A 396 -11.16 -8.79 22.84
N ASN A 397 -10.69 -8.00 23.80
CA ASN A 397 -10.72 -6.54 23.82
C ASN A 397 -9.34 -5.94 23.53
N TYR A 398 -8.42 -6.68 22.90
CA TYR A 398 -7.08 -6.18 22.59
C TYR A 398 -7.13 -4.88 21.77
N THR A 399 -6.37 -3.88 22.22
CA THR A 399 -6.11 -2.63 21.52
C THR A 399 -4.61 -2.40 21.38
N LEU A 400 -4.22 -1.65 20.35
CA LEU A 400 -2.83 -1.20 20.22
C LEU A 400 -2.52 -0.15 21.30
N PRO A 401 -1.29 -0.09 21.83
CA PRO A 401 -0.86 1.02 22.69
C PRO A 401 -1.03 2.36 21.98
N ALA A 402 -1.54 3.36 22.71
CA ALA A 402 -1.61 4.73 22.23
C ALA A 402 -0.21 5.35 22.07
N ASP A 403 0.69 5.05 23.02
CA ASP A 403 2.03 5.61 23.09
C ASP A 403 3.08 4.60 22.60
N ILE A 404 3.39 4.64 21.30
CA ILE A 404 4.50 3.88 20.73
C ILE A 404 5.73 4.79 20.66
N PRO A 405 6.88 4.39 21.24
CA PRO A 405 8.11 5.15 21.15
C PRO A 405 8.48 5.43 19.69
N LYS A 406 8.74 6.70 19.39
CA LYS A 406 9.13 7.14 18.04
C LYS A 406 10.61 6.90 17.74
N THR A 407 11.41 6.58 18.76
CA THR A 407 12.85 6.37 18.64
C THR A 407 13.22 4.90 18.69
N ARG A 408 14.27 4.55 17.94
CA ARG A 408 14.86 3.21 17.89
C ARG A 408 15.24 2.72 19.29
N GLU A 409 15.85 3.59 20.07
CA GLU A 409 16.30 3.34 21.44
C GLU A 409 15.13 3.10 22.39
N GLY A 410 14.03 3.86 22.24
CA GLY A 410 12.83 3.67 23.04
C GLY A 410 12.20 2.29 22.79
N VAL A 411 12.03 1.90 21.52
CA VAL A 411 11.53 0.55 21.17
C VAL A 411 12.42 -0.53 21.77
N ARG A 412 13.75 -0.39 21.63
CA ARG A 412 14.74 -1.30 22.20
C ARG A 412 14.61 -1.46 23.72
N GLU A 413 14.43 -0.37 24.44
CA GLU A 413 14.26 -0.39 25.90
C GLU A 413 13.00 -1.14 26.33
N HIS A 414 11.88 -0.94 25.62
CA HIS A 414 10.64 -1.67 25.90
C HIS A 414 10.79 -3.17 25.69
N PHE A 415 11.45 -3.61 24.62
CA PHE A 415 11.74 -5.03 24.39
C PHE A 415 12.64 -5.61 25.47
N ALA A 416 13.76 -4.94 25.79
CA ALA A 416 14.68 -5.42 26.82
C ALA A 416 13.96 -5.62 28.17
N LYS A 417 13.12 -4.65 28.57
CA LYS A 417 12.29 -4.76 29.80
C LYS A 417 11.35 -5.96 29.74
N ALA A 418 10.66 -6.18 28.62
CA ALA A 418 9.73 -7.29 28.46
C ALA A 418 10.43 -8.66 28.53
N PHE A 419 11.56 -8.82 27.83
CA PHE A 419 12.35 -10.07 27.82
C PHE A 419 13.00 -10.38 29.17
N HIS A 420 13.39 -9.36 29.94
CA HIS A 420 13.93 -9.57 31.28
C HIS A 420 12.84 -9.94 32.30
N ALA A 421 11.64 -9.38 32.15
CA ALA A 421 10.52 -9.66 33.04
C ALA A 421 9.93 -11.06 32.81
N HIS A 422 9.88 -11.49 31.54
CA HIS A 422 9.19 -12.72 31.14
C HIS A 422 9.98 -13.49 30.07
N LYS A 423 10.05 -14.82 30.21
CA LYS A 423 10.31 -15.68 29.06
C LYS A 423 9.09 -15.56 28.16
N LEU A 424 9.25 -14.99 26.97
CA LEU A 424 8.15 -14.73 26.04
C LEU A 424 7.72 -16.02 25.31
N ASP A 425 7.40 -17.07 26.05
CA ASP A 425 6.87 -18.32 25.52
C ASP A 425 5.35 -18.18 25.26
N ILE A 426 5.00 -17.27 24.35
CA ILE A 426 3.60 -16.87 24.09
C ILE A 426 2.97 -17.62 22.91
N PHE A 427 3.73 -18.45 22.20
CA PHE A 427 3.24 -19.20 21.05
C PHE A 427 3.26 -20.70 21.29
N GLU A 428 2.14 -21.36 21.00
CA GLU A 428 2.05 -22.81 20.92
C GLU A 428 2.39 -23.28 19.50
N LYS A 429 3.22 -24.31 19.39
CA LYS A 429 3.69 -24.85 18.10
C LYS A 429 2.56 -25.58 17.37
N ASN A 430 2.48 -25.39 16.05
CA ASN A 430 1.70 -26.27 15.19
C ASN A 430 2.48 -27.55 14.83
N ASP A 431 2.06 -28.69 15.37
CA ASP A 431 2.66 -29.98 15.01
C ASP A 431 2.38 -30.42 13.56
N ASP A 432 1.37 -29.83 12.90
CA ASP A 432 1.07 -30.11 11.49
C ASP A 432 1.79 -29.16 10.52
N TYR A 433 2.69 -28.30 11.01
CA TYR A 433 3.48 -27.42 10.16
C TYR A 433 4.35 -28.22 9.18
N ASP A 434 4.29 -27.86 7.89
CA ASP A 434 5.07 -28.51 6.85
C ASP A 434 6.33 -27.68 6.51
N SER A 435 7.49 -28.15 6.97
CA SER A 435 8.80 -27.54 6.73
C SER A 435 9.15 -27.30 5.26
N ARG A 436 8.43 -27.88 4.28
CA ARG A 436 8.63 -27.53 2.87
C ARG A 436 8.44 -26.03 2.59
N PHE A 437 7.72 -25.32 3.46
CA PHE A 437 7.51 -23.89 3.31
C PHE A 437 8.75 -23.06 3.64
N ASP A 438 9.72 -23.59 4.42
CA ASP A 438 10.94 -22.89 4.87
C ASP A 438 11.78 -22.28 3.74
N GLN A 439 11.65 -22.83 2.53
CA GLN A 439 12.35 -22.37 1.33
C GLN A 439 11.74 -21.11 0.70
N TYR A 440 10.53 -20.74 1.09
CA TYR A 440 9.78 -19.64 0.47
C TYR A 440 9.87 -18.34 1.26
N SER A 441 9.34 -17.28 0.66
CA SER A 441 9.16 -15.96 1.25
C SER A 441 8.01 -15.24 0.54
N ILE A 442 7.66 -14.05 1.02
CA ILE A 442 6.75 -13.13 0.33
C ILE A 442 7.26 -12.85 -1.10
N ASN A 443 6.33 -12.63 -2.03
CA ASN A 443 6.64 -12.22 -3.38
C ASN A 443 7.09 -10.75 -3.43
N GLN A 444 8.30 -10.52 -3.95
CA GLN A 444 8.89 -9.19 -4.11
C GLN A 444 8.66 -8.58 -5.51
N ASP A 445 8.08 -9.35 -6.44
CA ASP A 445 7.77 -8.85 -7.78
C ASP A 445 6.57 -7.91 -7.72
N ALA A 446 6.67 -6.74 -8.37
CA ALA A 446 5.54 -5.83 -8.53
C ALA A 446 4.38 -6.52 -9.28
N GLN A 447 3.15 -6.33 -8.81
CA GLN A 447 1.93 -6.95 -9.36
C GLN A 447 0.91 -5.91 -9.88
N PRO A 448 1.26 -4.99 -10.80
CA PRO A 448 0.37 -3.94 -11.27
C PRO A 448 -0.93 -4.48 -11.88
N GLN A 449 -0.90 -5.67 -12.47
CA GLN A 449 -2.06 -6.30 -13.07
C GLN A 449 -3.16 -6.65 -12.06
N LEU A 450 -2.83 -6.85 -10.78
CA LEU A 450 -3.81 -7.16 -9.73
C LEU A 450 -4.59 -5.93 -9.27
N TRP A 451 -4.14 -4.71 -9.64
CA TRP A 451 -4.79 -3.46 -9.27
C TRP A 451 -5.92 -3.06 -10.22
N SER A 452 -6.03 -3.70 -11.39
CA SER A 452 -7.12 -3.47 -12.34
C SER A 452 -8.40 -4.19 -11.90
N THR A 453 -9.56 -3.55 -12.11
CA THR A 453 -10.88 -4.16 -11.88
C THR A 453 -11.45 -4.82 -13.14
N GLU A 454 -11.11 -4.33 -14.33
CA GLU A 454 -11.69 -4.80 -15.61
C GLU A 454 -11.30 -6.23 -15.97
N LYS A 455 -10.09 -6.66 -15.59
CA LYS A 455 -9.57 -8.02 -15.85
C LYS A 455 -9.10 -8.72 -14.57
N ALA A 456 -9.68 -8.32 -13.43
CA ALA A 456 -9.25 -8.74 -12.10
C ALA A 456 -9.19 -10.27 -11.95
N GLN A 457 -10.22 -10.98 -12.42
CA GLN A 457 -10.28 -12.45 -12.33
C GLN A 457 -9.16 -13.13 -13.11
N GLY A 458 -8.94 -12.72 -14.37
CA GLY A 458 -7.87 -13.27 -15.19
C GLY A 458 -6.49 -12.99 -14.58
N ALA A 459 -6.27 -11.75 -14.15
CA ALA A 459 -5.03 -11.33 -13.51
C ALA A 459 -4.72 -12.12 -12.24
N LEU A 460 -5.72 -12.33 -11.37
CA LEU A 460 -5.54 -13.11 -10.14
C LEU A 460 -5.33 -14.60 -10.42
N LEU A 461 -6.05 -15.19 -11.38
CA LEU A 461 -5.84 -16.59 -11.77
C LEU A 461 -4.46 -16.81 -12.39
N ASP A 462 -3.97 -15.89 -13.21
CA ASP A 462 -2.62 -15.95 -13.79
C ASP A 462 -1.54 -15.78 -12.72
N PHE A 463 -1.75 -14.86 -11.77
CA PHE A 463 -0.90 -14.72 -10.59
C PHE A 463 -0.84 -16.02 -9.79
N MET A 464 -1.99 -16.62 -9.44
CA MET A 464 -2.03 -17.87 -8.68
C MET A 464 -1.48 -19.06 -9.47
N ARG A 465 -1.63 -19.10 -10.79
CA ARG A 465 -0.99 -20.14 -11.61
C ARG A 465 0.54 -20.04 -11.58
N LYS A 466 1.08 -18.81 -11.52
CA LYS A 466 2.51 -18.55 -11.45
C LYS A 466 3.07 -18.80 -10.05
N TYR A 467 2.44 -18.27 -9.00
CA TYR A 467 2.99 -18.21 -7.65
C TYR A 467 2.28 -19.10 -6.63
N GLY A 468 1.05 -19.53 -6.90
CA GLY A 468 0.25 -20.38 -6.01
C GLY A 468 0.67 -21.85 -5.96
N LYS A 469 1.62 -22.30 -6.81
CA LYS A 469 2.13 -23.68 -6.78
C LYS A 469 2.71 -24.06 -5.42
N ALA A 470 3.36 -23.12 -4.74
CA ALA A 470 3.93 -23.34 -3.40
C ALA A 470 2.87 -23.78 -2.38
N VAL A 471 1.63 -23.30 -2.55
CA VAL A 471 0.48 -23.63 -1.70
C VAL A 471 -0.47 -24.65 -2.35
N GLY A 472 -0.01 -25.37 -3.38
CA GLY A 472 -0.81 -26.39 -4.04
C GLY A 472 -1.98 -25.85 -4.86
N PHE A 473 -1.95 -24.58 -5.27
CA PHE A 473 -2.99 -24.03 -6.15
C PHE A 473 -3.02 -24.80 -7.48
N GLY A 474 -4.16 -25.39 -7.79
CA GLY A 474 -4.42 -26.05 -9.06
C GLY A 474 -4.74 -25.04 -10.16
N SER A 475 -6.04 -24.77 -10.36
CA SER A 475 -6.50 -23.91 -11.46
C SER A 475 -7.69 -23.02 -11.12
N LYS A 476 -8.31 -23.19 -9.95
CA LYS A 476 -9.51 -22.47 -9.54
C LYS A 476 -9.54 -22.27 -8.03
N PHE A 477 -10.30 -21.27 -7.60
CA PHE A 477 -10.63 -21.06 -6.19
C PHE A 477 -11.81 -21.94 -5.75
N PRO A 478 -11.92 -22.26 -4.45
CA PRO A 478 -10.98 -21.94 -3.36
C PRO A 478 -9.64 -22.67 -3.51
N LEU A 479 -8.60 -22.18 -2.83
CA LEU A 479 -7.28 -22.82 -2.84
C LEU A 479 -7.33 -24.28 -2.38
N PHE A 480 -8.18 -24.57 -1.40
CA PHE A 480 -8.46 -25.92 -0.91
C PHE A 480 -9.95 -26.09 -0.65
N ALA A 481 -10.44 -27.32 -0.80
CA ALA A 481 -11.82 -27.66 -0.49
C ALA A 481 -11.97 -27.93 1.01
N ALA A 482 -12.58 -27.00 1.75
CA ALA A 482 -12.89 -27.22 3.15
C ALA A 482 -13.97 -28.30 3.30
N ARG A 483 -13.64 -29.37 4.05
CA ARG A 483 -14.56 -30.47 4.41
C ARG A 483 -15.81 -29.93 5.10
N GLU A 484 -15.59 -28.96 5.97
CA GLU A 484 -16.62 -28.25 6.71
C GLU A 484 -16.31 -26.76 6.68
N LEU A 485 -17.28 -25.93 6.27
CA LEU A 485 -17.13 -24.49 6.41
C LEU A 485 -17.52 -24.09 7.83
N ILE A 486 -16.60 -23.42 8.52
CA ILE A 486 -16.81 -22.88 9.86
C ILE A 486 -16.73 -21.37 9.72
N ASP A 487 -17.90 -20.73 9.63
CA ASP A 487 -17.97 -19.27 9.68
C ASP A 487 -17.98 -18.75 11.13
N GLY A 488 -17.94 -17.43 11.28
CA GLY A 488 -17.87 -16.83 12.61
C GLY A 488 -19.11 -17.04 13.46
N LYS A 489 -20.29 -17.18 12.84
CA LYS A 489 -21.52 -17.49 13.57
C LYS A 489 -21.43 -18.90 14.15
N LYS A 490 -21.11 -19.89 13.32
CA LYS A 490 -20.98 -21.29 13.72
C LYS A 490 -19.88 -21.48 14.77
N SER A 491 -18.74 -20.82 14.59
CA SER A 491 -17.64 -20.84 15.55
C SER A 491 -18.07 -20.25 16.91
N ALA A 492 -18.71 -19.08 16.91
CA ALA A 492 -19.18 -18.45 18.14
C ALA A 492 -20.25 -19.28 18.86
N GLU A 493 -21.17 -19.91 18.12
CA GLU A 493 -22.16 -20.85 18.68
C GLU A 493 -21.49 -22.08 19.29
N ALA A 494 -20.54 -22.68 18.60
CA ALA A 494 -19.81 -23.85 19.09
C ALA A 494 -19.01 -23.54 20.37
N LYS A 495 -18.36 -22.38 20.44
CA LYS A 495 -17.63 -21.93 21.64
C LYS A 495 -18.56 -21.65 22.82
N ARG A 496 -19.70 -20.98 22.60
CA ARG A 496 -20.73 -20.76 23.64
C ARG A 496 -21.31 -22.07 24.17
N ALA A 497 -21.41 -23.08 23.31
CA ALA A 497 -21.85 -24.42 23.68
C ALA A 497 -20.71 -25.30 24.26
N ASN A 498 -19.49 -24.78 24.41
CA ASN A 498 -18.29 -25.54 24.79
C ASN A 498 -18.03 -26.77 23.90
N ALA A 499 -18.46 -26.72 22.64
CA ALA A 499 -18.28 -27.78 21.65
C ALA A 499 -16.89 -27.74 20.97
N VAL A 500 -16.11 -26.70 21.24
CA VAL A 500 -14.70 -26.58 20.86
C VAL A 500 -13.95 -26.18 22.11
N GLN A 501 -12.80 -26.82 22.37
CA GLN A 501 -11.96 -26.53 23.51
C GLN A 501 -11.13 -25.27 23.27
N ALA A 502 -11.02 -24.40 24.28
CA ALA A 502 -10.11 -23.26 24.21
C ALA A 502 -8.67 -23.77 24.09
N PRO A 503 -7.88 -23.30 23.12
CA PRO A 503 -6.49 -23.75 22.94
C PRO A 503 -5.59 -23.46 24.15
N HIS A 504 -5.89 -22.43 24.94
CA HIS A 504 -5.14 -22.14 26.16
C HIS A 504 -6.04 -22.05 27.39
N ASP A 505 -5.46 -22.36 28.56
CA ASP A 505 -6.12 -22.19 29.84
C ASP A 505 -6.13 -20.72 30.31
N GLU A 506 -6.86 -20.45 31.40
CA GLU A 506 -6.97 -19.11 31.99
C GLU A 506 -5.62 -18.58 32.51
N GLY A 507 -4.72 -19.47 32.95
CA GLY A 507 -3.39 -19.10 33.43
C GLY A 507 -2.52 -18.53 32.33
N PHE A 508 -2.54 -19.15 31.16
CA PHE A 508 -1.88 -18.65 29.96
C PHE A 508 -2.48 -17.32 29.48
N LEU A 509 -3.81 -17.19 29.47
CA LEU A 509 -4.47 -15.93 29.12
C LEU A 509 -4.13 -14.80 30.09
N SER A 510 -4.04 -15.10 31.39
CA SER A 510 -3.58 -14.16 32.41
C SER A 510 -2.13 -13.75 32.18
N MET A 511 -1.25 -14.70 31.83
CA MET A 511 0.14 -14.42 31.48
C MET A 511 0.25 -13.47 30.28
N ILE A 512 -0.45 -13.76 29.17
CA ILE A 512 -0.46 -12.88 27.99
C ILE A 512 -1.09 -11.53 28.31
N GLY A 513 -2.19 -11.51 29.06
CA GLY A 513 -2.85 -10.28 29.49
C GLY A 513 -1.91 -9.40 30.31
N ASN A 514 -1.14 -9.98 31.23
CA ASN A 514 -0.14 -9.27 32.01
C ASN A 514 1.03 -8.78 31.15
N LEU A 515 1.51 -9.57 30.19
CA LEU A 515 2.53 -9.14 29.24
C LEU A 515 2.05 -7.93 28.43
N ILE A 516 0.84 -8.00 27.88
CA ILE A 516 0.24 -6.90 27.09
C ILE A 516 0.04 -5.67 27.96
N LYS A 517 -0.44 -5.84 29.19
CA LYS A 517 -0.68 -4.73 30.12
C LYS A 517 0.61 -4.05 30.59
N ASN A 518 1.63 -4.82 30.94
CA ASN A 518 2.87 -4.31 31.52
C ASN A 518 3.90 -3.91 30.46
N HIS A 519 3.80 -4.48 29.26
CA HIS A 519 4.72 -4.24 28.14
C HIS A 519 3.98 -4.08 26.81
N PRO A 520 3.03 -3.12 26.70
CA PRO A 520 2.13 -3.04 25.56
C PRO A 520 2.85 -2.76 24.24
N VAL A 521 3.91 -1.95 24.29
CA VAL A 521 4.78 -1.66 23.13
C VAL A 521 5.51 -2.92 22.66
N ALA A 522 6.12 -3.67 23.57
CA ALA A 522 6.87 -4.88 23.22
C ALA A 522 5.93 -5.93 22.63
N ALA A 523 4.77 -6.15 23.25
CA ALA A 523 3.75 -7.07 22.75
C ALA A 523 3.23 -6.64 21.36
N ALA A 524 2.95 -5.35 21.16
CA ALA A 524 2.41 -4.87 19.90
C ALA A 524 3.41 -4.99 18.74
N LEU A 525 4.70 -4.79 19.03
CA LEU A 525 5.75 -4.70 18.03
C LEU A 525 6.50 -6.02 17.77
N ILE A 526 6.12 -7.14 18.41
CA ILE A 526 6.78 -8.43 18.16
C ILE A 526 6.75 -8.70 16.65
N PRO A 527 7.91 -8.73 15.96
CA PRO A 527 7.94 -8.98 14.53
C PRO A 527 7.89 -10.48 14.26
N ALA A 528 7.35 -10.84 13.10
CA ALA A 528 7.15 -12.24 12.75
C ALA A 528 8.47 -13.03 12.72
N ALA A 529 9.57 -12.38 12.33
CA ALA A 529 10.91 -12.98 12.31
C ALA A 529 11.38 -13.51 13.67
N ILE A 530 10.89 -12.95 14.78
CA ILE A 530 11.27 -13.33 16.14
C ILE A 530 10.32 -14.36 16.73
N ALA A 531 9.12 -14.50 16.16
CA ALA A 531 8.12 -15.44 16.66
C ALA A 531 8.63 -16.89 16.74
N LEU A 532 9.51 -17.32 15.82
CA LEU A 532 10.11 -18.67 15.89
C LEU A 532 10.92 -18.91 17.16
N SER A 533 11.65 -17.90 17.62
CA SER A 533 12.43 -17.96 18.86
C SER A 533 11.54 -18.04 20.09
N LEU A 534 10.26 -17.69 19.94
CA LEU A 534 9.24 -17.68 20.98
C LEU A 534 8.36 -18.94 20.95
N VAL A 535 8.67 -19.91 20.06
CA VAL A 535 7.99 -21.21 20.03
C VAL A 535 8.81 -22.22 20.85
N PRO A 536 8.23 -22.80 21.92
CA PRO A 536 8.89 -23.81 22.72
C PRO A 536 9.41 -24.98 21.86
N GLY A 537 10.66 -25.39 22.09
CA GLY A 537 11.27 -26.55 21.44
C GLY A 537 11.78 -26.33 20.00
N LEU A 538 11.52 -25.18 19.38
CA LEU A 538 12.14 -24.77 18.10
C LEU A 538 13.36 -23.86 18.29
N GLY A 539 13.66 -23.49 19.53
CA GLY A 539 14.67 -22.51 19.89
C GLY A 539 16.08 -22.85 19.38
N LEU A 540 16.52 -22.08 18.38
CA LEU A 540 17.89 -21.61 18.37
C LEU A 540 18.08 -20.81 19.66
N ALA A 541 19.10 -21.11 20.45
CA ALA A 541 19.43 -20.35 21.65
C ALA A 541 19.95 -18.96 21.24
N ILE A 542 19.01 -18.07 20.89
CA ILE A 542 19.27 -16.69 20.51
C ILE A 542 19.23 -15.89 21.81
N ASP A 543 20.29 -15.15 22.11
CA ASP A 543 20.35 -14.34 23.31
C ASP A 543 19.38 -13.15 23.22
N ALA A 544 18.99 -12.60 24.37
CA ALA A 544 18.06 -11.46 24.42
C ALA A 544 18.61 -10.23 23.67
N LEU A 545 19.93 -10.12 23.49
CA LEU A 545 20.59 -9.00 22.80
C LEU A 545 20.37 -9.09 21.29
N GLU A 546 20.49 -10.27 20.69
CA GLU A 546 20.28 -10.54 19.27
C GLU A 546 18.81 -10.40 18.91
N ILE A 547 17.89 -10.90 19.75
CA ILE A 547 16.44 -10.68 19.57
C ILE A 547 16.12 -9.17 19.61
N THR A 548 16.68 -8.45 20.58
CA THR A 548 16.45 -7.01 20.71
C THR A 548 16.98 -6.23 19.49
N ALA A 549 18.15 -6.61 18.97
CA ALA A 549 18.72 -5.98 17.77
C ALA A 549 17.83 -6.24 16.53
N LEU A 550 17.42 -7.49 16.33
CA LEU A 550 16.53 -7.91 15.24
C LEU A 550 15.16 -7.23 15.32
N SER A 551 14.57 -7.12 16.52
CA SER A 551 13.28 -6.45 16.73
C SER A 551 13.33 -5.01 16.27
N THR A 552 14.40 -4.35 16.68
CA THR A 552 14.56 -2.92 16.49
C THR A 552 14.82 -2.59 15.01
N GLU A 553 15.59 -3.42 14.31
CA GLU A 553 15.83 -3.25 12.88
C GLU A 553 14.61 -3.55 12.02
N ALA A 554 13.88 -4.61 12.37
CA ALA A 554 12.64 -4.96 11.67
C ALA A 554 11.59 -3.85 11.81
N VAL A 555 11.32 -3.37 13.03
CA VAL A 555 10.28 -2.37 13.29
C VAL A 555 10.60 -1.01 12.66
N VAL A 556 11.86 -0.57 12.72
CA VAL A 556 12.25 0.74 12.16
C VAL A 556 12.40 0.66 10.65
N GLY A 557 12.91 -0.44 10.12
CA GLY A 557 13.16 -0.62 8.68
C GLY A 557 11.89 -0.74 7.85
N THR A 558 10.78 -1.21 8.43
CA THR A 558 9.51 -1.40 7.71
C THR A 558 8.61 -0.17 7.70
N GLY A 559 9.04 0.96 8.30
CA GLY A 559 8.20 2.16 8.39
C GLY A 559 6.99 2.01 9.33
N LEU A 560 6.89 0.88 10.04
CA LEU A 560 5.75 0.50 10.88
C LEU A 560 5.43 1.50 12.00
N LEU A 561 6.45 2.23 12.50
CA LEU A 561 6.24 3.29 13.49
C LEU A 561 5.36 4.43 12.97
N THR A 562 5.36 4.68 11.66
CA THR A 562 4.52 5.71 11.02
C THR A 562 3.09 5.20 10.88
N ASP A 563 2.91 3.99 10.36
CA ASP A 563 1.60 3.40 10.06
C ASP A 563 0.78 3.14 11.34
N MET A 564 1.44 2.74 12.43
CA MET A 564 0.75 2.53 13.70
C MET A 564 0.26 3.84 14.33
N ALA A 565 0.97 4.95 14.14
CA ALA A 565 0.55 6.27 14.62
C ALA A 565 -0.65 6.82 13.82
N GLU A 566 -0.72 6.54 12.52
CA GLU A 566 -1.87 6.92 11.69
C GLU A 566 -3.10 6.02 11.94
N SER A 567 -2.87 4.74 12.25
CA SER A 567 -3.92 3.75 12.52
C SER A 567 -4.70 4.00 13.82
N THR A 568 -4.15 4.76 14.77
CA THR A 568 -4.84 5.20 15.99
C THR A 568 -5.82 6.34 15.70
N ALA A 569 -5.46 7.26 14.81
CA ALA A 569 -6.26 8.44 14.49
C ALA A 569 -7.59 8.12 13.75
N LEU A 570 -7.66 7.00 13.03
CA LEU A 570 -8.83 6.64 12.20
C LEU A 570 -9.99 5.96 12.95
N ILE A 571 -9.85 5.64 14.24
CA ILE A 571 -10.86 4.86 15.00
C ILE A 571 -11.61 5.70 16.05
N GLU A 572 -11.11 6.87 16.45
CA GLU A 572 -11.80 7.73 17.43
C GLU A 572 -13.11 8.37 16.90
N GLY A 573 -13.46 8.15 15.63
CA GLY A 573 -14.62 8.74 14.96
C GLY A 573 -15.96 7.98 15.05
N GLY A 574 -16.13 6.95 15.88
CA GLY A 574 -17.47 6.38 16.02
C GLY A 574 -17.62 5.12 16.85
N VAL A 575 -17.91 5.29 18.15
CA VAL A 575 -18.94 4.55 18.91
C VAL A 575 -19.32 5.44 20.11
N GLU A 576 -20.29 6.35 19.96
CA GLU A 576 -21.05 6.84 21.12
C GLU A 576 -22.23 5.88 21.32
N ALA A 577 -22.02 4.86 22.14
CA ALA A 577 -23.09 4.09 22.73
C ALA A 577 -23.12 4.45 24.21
N GLY A 578 -24.10 5.28 24.59
CA GLY A 578 -24.36 5.66 25.96
C GLY A 578 -24.65 4.42 26.82
N VAL A 579 -23.90 4.29 27.91
CA VAL A 579 -24.29 3.50 29.06
C VAL A 579 -24.10 4.37 30.29
N ASP A 580 -25.22 4.77 30.85
CA ASP A 580 -25.37 5.44 32.13
C ASP A 580 -25.01 4.45 33.24
N ALA A 581 -23.96 4.75 34.01
CA ALA A 581 -23.68 4.08 35.28
C ALA A 581 -22.86 5.02 36.16
N GLY A 582 -23.55 5.63 37.14
CA GLY A 582 -22.92 6.36 38.21
C GLY A 582 -22.06 5.44 39.09
N VAL A 583 -20.85 5.90 39.41
CA VAL A 583 -20.03 5.34 40.48
C VAL A 583 -19.49 6.51 41.30
N GLU A 584 -19.76 6.44 42.60
CA GLU A 584 -19.34 7.39 43.63
C GLU A 584 -17.82 7.44 43.74
N GLY A 585 -17.30 8.65 43.98
CA GLY A 585 -15.87 8.92 44.08
C GLY A 585 -15.26 8.40 45.37
N GLU A 586 -14.18 7.64 45.24
CA GLU A 586 -13.18 7.46 46.30
C GLU A 586 -11.97 8.36 46.02
N GLU A 587 -11.60 9.07 47.08
CA GLU A 587 -10.55 10.07 47.18
C GLU A 587 -9.16 9.40 47.19
N LEU A 588 -8.38 9.56 46.11
CA LEU A 588 -6.98 9.13 46.09
C LEU A 588 -6.09 10.24 46.65
N GLY A 589 -5.52 9.97 47.82
CA GLY A 589 -4.50 10.79 48.45
C GLY A 589 -3.24 10.93 47.59
N SER A 590 -2.74 12.16 47.52
CA SER A 590 -1.48 12.53 46.89
C SER A 590 -0.29 11.89 47.60
N ILE A 591 0.52 11.13 46.87
CA ILE A 591 1.85 10.71 47.30
C ILE A 591 2.85 11.80 46.85
N GLU A 592 3.48 12.46 47.81
CA GLU A 592 4.54 13.44 47.58
C GLU A 592 5.82 12.77 47.06
N LEU A 593 6.47 13.46 46.11
CA LEU A 593 7.66 13.02 45.39
C LEU A 593 8.97 13.20 46.21
N ASN A 594 8.99 12.76 47.47
CA ASN A 594 10.15 12.89 48.37
C ASN A 594 10.72 11.57 48.93
N ASP A 595 10.10 10.41 48.67
CA ASP A 595 10.50 9.13 49.29
C ASP A 595 11.45 8.23 48.46
N LEU A 596 12.14 8.76 47.44
CA LEU A 596 13.10 8.01 46.61
C LEU A 596 14.57 8.44 46.80
N LYS A 597 14.99 8.67 48.04
CA LYS A 597 16.41 8.78 48.43
C LYS A 597 16.60 8.06 49.77
N PRO A 598 16.93 6.75 49.81
CA PRO A 598 18.32 6.34 49.66
C PRO A 598 18.52 4.87 49.21
N LEU A 599 18.83 4.61 47.93
CA LEU A 599 19.37 3.31 47.50
C LEU A 599 20.52 3.47 46.51
N LEU A 600 21.46 4.37 46.84
CA LEU A 600 22.79 4.39 46.22
C LEU A 600 23.84 4.72 47.28
N GLY A 601 24.59 3.68 47.67
CA GLY A 601 25.92 3.78 48.25
C GLY A 601 26.07 3.23 49.67
N LYS A 602 26.69 2.05 49.79
CA LYS A 602 28.09 1.89 50.21
C LYS A 602 28.49 0.40 50.27
N GLU A 603 29.63 0.13 49.65
CA GLU A 603 30.54 -1.04 49.71
C GLU A 603 30.01 -2.44 49.38
#